data_AF-A0A7S2WU91-F1
#
_entry.id   AF-A0A7S2WU91-F1
#
_cell.length_a   1.000
_cell.length_b   1.000
_cell.length_c   1.000
_cell.angle_alpha   90.00
_cell.angle_beta   90.00
_cell.angle_gamma   90.00
#
_symmetry.space_group_name_H-M   'P 1'
#
loop_
_entity.id
_entity.type
_entity.pdbx_description
1 polymer ?
#
loop_
_entity_poly.entity_id
_entity_poly.type
_entity_poly.pdbx_seq_one_letter_code
_entity_poly.pdbx_strand_id
1 'polypeptide(L)'
;RVLCLDGGGIKGLVEITVLKAIVDMTGIPVHELFDVIGGSSTGGILAIAFGACKLSPEDAHDMYVSLTSKIFQRQGLSRVLPDVMLYALGHTILSNAALQEGLG
;
A
#
# COMPACT_ATOMS: atom_id res chain seq x y z
N ARG A 1 20.07 13.12 -16.70
CA ARG A 1 19.99 12.22 -15.54
C ARG A 1 18.59 11.65 -15.48
N VAL A 2 18.44 10.33 -15.35
CA VAL A 2 17.14 9.65 -15.39
C VAL A 2 16.90 8.98 -14.05
N LEU A 3 15.71 9.17 -13.48
CA LEU A 3 15.21 8.43 -12.31
C LEU A 3 14.20 7.39 -12.76
N CYS A 4 14.43 6.14 -12.36
CA CYS A 4 13.54 5.00 -12.61
C CYS A 4 12.99 4.50 -11.28
N LEU A 5 11.66 4.47 -11.14
CA LEU A 5 10.95 4.03 -9.95
C LEU A 5 10.23 2.71 -10.23
N ASP A 6 10.46 1.72 -9.37
CA ASP A 6 9.96 0.37 -9.55
C ASP A 6 8.53 0.21 -9.01
N GLY A 7 7.82 -0.77 -9.59
CA GLY A 7 6.57 -1.23 -9.03
C GLY A 7 6.83 -2.10 -7.80
N GLY A 8 6.13 -1.86 -6.69
CA GLY A 8 6.39 -2.60 -5.45
C GLY A 8 5.31 -2.53 -4.37
N GLY A 9 4.17 -1.90 -4.64
CA GLY A 9 3.13 -1.72 -3.63
C GLY A 9 3.62 -0.83 -2.49
N ILE A 10 3.43 -1.28 -1.24
CA ILE A 10 3.88 -0.52 -0.06
C ILE A 10 5.39 -0.25 -0.02
N LYS A 11 6.20 -1.07 -0.74
CA LYS A 11 7.66 -0.90 -0.80
C LYS A 11 8.10 0.42 -1.47
N GLY A 12 7.22 1.11 -2.19
CA GLY A 12 7.50 2.45 -2.72
C GLY A 12 7.86 3.49 -1.64
N LEU A 13 7.50 3.26 -0.37
CA LEU A 13 7.96 4.09 0.75
C LEU A 13 9.49 4.08 0.93
N VAL A 14 10.15 2.97 0.55
CA VAL A 14 11.62 2.88 0.57
C VAL A 14 12.21 3.81 -0.48
N GLU A 15 11.65 3.85 -1.69
CA GLU A 15 12.09 4.74 -2.76
C GLU A 15 11.94 6.21 -2.35
N ILE A 16 10.81 6.57 -1.73
CA ILE A 16 10.58 7.92 -1.20
C ILE A 16 11.62 8.27 -0.14
N THR A 17 11.94 7.34 0.75
CA THR A 17 12.93 7.56 1.83
C THR A 17 14.34 7.76 1.27
N VAL A 18 14.73 6.99 0.24
CA VAL A 18 16.02 7.18 -0.44
C VAL A 18 16.07 8.53 -1.13
N LEU A 19 15.00 8.92 -1.84
CA LEU A 19 14.93 10.24 -2.47
C LEU A 19 14.98 11.37 -1.45
N LYS A 20 14.32 11.23 -0.31
CA LYS A 20 14.41 12.17 0.80
C LYS A 20 15.86 12.37 1.24
N ALA A 21 16.60 11.28 1.49
CA ALA A 21 18.00 11.38 1.89
C ALA A 21 18.86 12.12 0.84
N ILE A 22 18.61 11.88 -0.45
CA ILE A 22 19.32 12.60 -1.54
C ILE A 22 18.97 14.09 -1.52
N VAL A 23 17.70 14.46 -1.36
CA VAL A 23 17.27 15.85 -1.26
C VAL A 23 17.88 16.51 -0.04
N ASP A 24 17.86 15.86 1.13
CA ASP A 24 18.43 16.38 2.37
C ASP A 24 19.95 16.62 2.24
N MET A 25 20.67 15.75 1.52
CA MET A 25 22.11 15.91 1.28
C MET A 25 22.46 16.99 0.25
N THR A 26 21.59 17.24 -0.72
CA THR A 26 21.88 18.16 -1.85
C THR A 26 21.22 19.52 -1.71
N GLY A 27 20.13 19.61 -0.96
CA GLY A 27 19.23 20.77 -0.90
C GLY A 27 18.42 21.01 -2.17
N ILE A 28 18.48 20.10 -3.15
CA ILE A 28 17.84 20.26 -4.47
C ILE A 28 16.60 19.36 -4.53
N PRO A 29 15.44 19.88 -4.97
CA PRO A 29 14.23 19.07 -5.07
C PRO A 29 14.34 18.00 -6.18
N VAL A 30 13.61 16.89 -6.02
CA VAL A 30 13.69 15.72 -6.91
C VAL A 30 13.53 16.08 -8.40
N HIS A 31 12.58 16.95 -8.72
CA HIS A 31 12.28 17.34 -10.10
C HIS A 31 13.37 18.21 -10.77
N GLU A 32 14.31 18.76 -10.00
CA GLU A 32 15.48 19.49 -10.52
C GLU A 32 16.73 18.60 -10.55
N LEU A 33 16.77 17.52 -9.77
CA LEU A 33 17.86 16.54 -9.76
C LEU A 33 17.87 15.68 -11.04
N PHE A 34 16.69 15.42 -11.61
CA PHE A 34 16.52 14.49 -12.73
C PHE A 34 15.76 15.13 -13.90
N ASP A 35 16.32 14.96 -15.10
CA ASP A 35 15.73 15.49 -16.34
C ASP A 35 14.54 14.64 -16.82
N VAL A 36 14.54 13.35 -16.47
CA VAL A 36 13.47 12.41 -16.81
C VAL A 36 13.17 11.57 -15.57
N ILE A 37 11.89 11.45 -15.23
CA ILE A 37 11.39 10.61 -14.14
C ILE A 37 10.34 9.66 -14.72
N GLY A 38 10.57 8.36 -14.56
CA GLY A 38 9.67 7.32 -15.03
C GLY A 38 9.49 6.22 -13.99
N GLY A 39 8.39 5.49 -14.09
CA GLY A 39 8.15 4.33 -13.24
C GLY A 39 7.00 3.47 -13.72
N SER A 40 6.90 2.25 -13.19
CA SER A 40 5.87 1.28 -13.55
C SER A 40 4.99 0.93 -12.35
N SER A 41 3.70 0.64 -12.60
CA SER A 41 2.72 0.36 -11.52
C SER A 41 2.74 1.46 -10.45
N THR A 42 2.95 1.13 -9.18
CA THR A 42 3.03 2.10 -8.10
C THR A 42 4.21 3.07 -8.22
N GLY A 43 5.31 2.65 -8.86
CA GLY A 43 6.42 3.54 -9.22
C GLY A 43 6.00 4.60 -10.25
N GLY A 44 5.01 4.31 -11.10
CA GLY A 44 4.42 5.30 -12.02
C GLY A 44 3.64 6.40 -11.28
N ILE A 45 2.97 6.04 -10.18
CA ILE A 45 2.29 7.01 -9.30
C ILE A 45 3.32 7.94 -8.66
N LEU A 46 4.42 7.38 -8.15
CA LEU A 46 5.53 8.16 -7.60
C LEU A 46 6.21 9.02 -8.67
N ALA A 47 6.35 8.52 -9.90
CA ALA A 47 6.92 9.29 -11.01
C ALA A 47 6.09 10.54 -11.31
N ILE A 48 4.76 10.43 -11.30
CA ILE A 48 3.85 11.58 -11.45
C ILE A 48 3.95 12.51 -10.24
N ALA A 49 3.97 11.96 -9.03
CA ALA A 49 4.07 12.73 -7.78
C ALA A 49 5.32 13.62 -7.75
N PHE A 50 6.48 13.06 -8.10
CA PHE A 50 7.74 13.81 -8.10
C PHE A 50 7.95 14.63 -9.38
N GLY A 51 7.59 14.11 -10.55
CA GLY A 51 7.86 14.78 -11.83
C GLY A 51 6.84 15.86 -12.19
N ALA A 52 5.55 15.49 -12.20
CA ALA A 52 4.49 16.39 -12.66
C ALA A 52 3.93 17.26 -11.51
N CYS A 53 3.66 16.65 -10.36
CA CYS A 53 3.12 17.35 -9.19
C CYS A 53 4.21 18.05 -8.36
N LYS A 54 5.49 17.71 -8.59
CA LYS A 54 6.65 18.30 -7.92
C LYS A 54 6.56 18.25 -6.39
N LEU A 55 5.97 17.18 -5.86
CA LEU A 55 5.83 17.00 -4.42
C LEU A 55 7.20 16.91 -3.73
N SER A 56 7.26 17.43 -2.51
CA SER A 56 8.37 17.13 -1.62
C SER A 56 8.36 15.64 -1.24
N PRO A 57 9.49 15.06 -0.83
CA PRO A 57 9.51 13.69 -0.30
C PRO A 57 8.54 13.47 0.86
N GLU A 58 8.31 14.49 1.69
CA GLU A 58 7.36 14.47 2.81
C GLU A 58 5.91 14.40 2.32
N ASP A 59 5.52 15.27 1.38
CA ASP A 59 4.17 15.27 0.83
C ASP A 59 3.88 13.99 0.03
N ALA A 60 4.90 13.51 -0.71
CA ALA A 60 4.81 12.25 -1.43
C ALA A 60 4.65 11.06 -0.48
N HIS A 61 5.35 11.06 0.67
CA HIS A 61 5.20 10.05 1.70
C HIS A 61 3.76 10.00 2.23
N ASP A 62 3.21 11.14 2.65
CA ASP A 62 1.87 11.20 3.25
C ASP A 62 0.78 10.82 2.26
N MET A 63 0.91 11.31 1.02
CA MET A 63 0.06 10.89 -0.10
C MET A 63 0.12 9.37 -0.31
N TYR A 64 1.33 8.80 -0.33
CA TYR A 64 1.52 7.39 -0.63
C TYR A 64 1.03 6.47 0.50
N VAL A 65 1.22 6.85 1.76
CA VAL A 65 0.63 6.15 2.92
C VAL A 65 -0.89 6.17 2.84
N SER A 66 -1.49 7.34 2.60
CA SER A 66 -2.95 7.48 2.45
C SER A 66 -3.47 6.62 1.30
N LEU A 67 -2.81 6.65 0.15
CA LEU A 67 -3.20 5.88 -1.03
C LEU A 67 -3.09 4.37 -0.81
N THR A 68 -1.93 3.90 -0.35
CA THR A 68 -1.67 2.48 -0.14
C THR A 68 -2.57 1.88 0.94
N SER A 69 -2.92 2.64 1.98
CA SER A 69 -3.88 2.20 2.98
C SER A 69 -5.26 1.89 2.39
N LYS A 70 -5.70 2.65 1.38
CA LYS A 70 -6.99 2.44 0.70
C LYS A 70 -6.92 1.30 -0.31
N ILE A 71 -5.81 1.20 -1.06
CA ILE A 71 -5.62 0.17 -2.09
C ILE A 71 -5.45 -1.21 -1.46
N PHE A 72 -4.66 -1.31 -0.37
CA PHE A 72 -4.33 -2.58 0.29
C PHE A 72 -5.21 -2.90 1.50
N GLN A 73 -6.34 -2.20 1.67
CA GLN A 73 -7.33 -2.58 2.66
C GLN A 73 -7.78 -4.02 2.41
N ARG A 74 -7.53 -4.88 3.41
CA ARG A 74 -7.80 -6.31 3.38
C ARG A 74 -9.30 -6.52 3.11
N GLN A 75 -9.64 -7.06 1.94
CA GLN A 75 -11.00 -7.52 1.69
C GLN A 75 -11.22 -8.74 2.60
N GLY A 76 -12.09 -8.60 3.61
CA GLY A 76 -12.34 -9.63 4.61
C GLY A 76 -12.87 -10.93 4.01
N LEU A 77 -12.86 -11.98 4.86
CA LEU A 77 -13.33 -13.33 4.56
C LEU A 77 -14.76 -13.38 3.96
N SER A 78 -15.56 -12.34 4.18
CA SER A 78 -16.92 -12.16 3.66
C SER A 78 -17.04 -12.13 2.13
N ARG A 79 -15.94 -11.90 1.40
CA ARG A 79 -15.96 -11.97 -0.08
C ARG A 79 -15.61 -13.37 -0.61
N VAL A 80 -14.91 -14.18 0.19
CA VAL A 80 -14.45 -15.53 -0.17
C VAL A 80 -15.47 -16.59 0.24
N LEU A 81 -16.18 -16.34 1.34
CA LEU A 81 -17.26 -17.19 1.82
C LEU A 81 -18.58 -16.43 1.64
N PRO A 82 -19.52 -16.94 0.82
CA PRO A 82 -20.89 -16.41 0.81
C PRO A 82 -21.45 -16.36 2.23
N ASP A 83 -22.28 -15.38 2.55
CA ASP A 83 -22.85 -15.21 3.90
C ASP A 83 -23.50 -16.49 4.45
N VAL A 84 -24.10 -17.29 3.57
CA VAL A 84 -24.67 -18.62 3.88
C VAL A 84 -23.62 -19.60 4.40
N MET A 85 -22.42 -19.59 3.82
CA MET A 85 -21.31 -20.45 4.23
C MET A 85 -20.71 -20.01 5.56
N LEU A 86 -20.67 -18.70 5.83
CA LEU A 86 -20.26 -18.17 7.14
C LEU A 86 -21.28 -18.54 8.23
N TYR A 87 -22.57 -18.46 7.92
CA TYR A 87 -23.65 -18.88 8.82
C TYR A 87 -23.62 -20.39 9.12
N ALA A 88 -23.40 -21.22 8.09
CA ALA A 88 -23.30 -22.67 8.24
C ALA A 88 -22.10 -23.09 9.11
N LEU A 89 -20.93 -22.44 8.93
CA LEU A 89 -19.77 -22.67 9.79
C LEU A 89 -20.04 -22.25 11.24
N GLY A 90 -20.72 -21.12 11.45
CA GLY A 90 -21.15 -20.67 12.78
C GLY A 90 -22.05 -21.69 13.47
N HIS A 91 -23.10 -22.18 12.80
CA HIS A 91 -24.00 -23.20 13.35
C HIS A 91 -23.33 -24.54 13.59
N THR A 92 -22.43 -24.97 12.71
CA THR A 92 -21.71 -26.24 12.88
C THR A 92 -20.79 -26.19 14.10
N ILE A 93 -20.05 -25.10 14.27
CA ILE A 93 -19.14 -24.93 15.42
C ILE A 93 -19.94 -24.78 16.73
N LEU A 94 -21.01 -23.98 16.72
CA LEU A 94 -21.86 -23.77 17.91
C LEU A 94 -22.63 -25.04 18.32
N SER A 95 -23.16 -25.79 17.35
CA SER A 95 -23.85 -27.05 17.64
C SER A 95 -22.91 -28.12 18.18
N ASN A 96 -21.69 -28.21 17.68
CA ASN A 96 -20.70 -29.17 18.16
C ASN A 96 -20.21 -28.84 19.58
N ALA A 97 -20.09 -27.55 19.92
CA ALA A 97 -19.78 -27.10 21.28
C ALA A 97 -20.91 -27.40 22.27
N ALA A 98 -22.17 -27.14 21.87
CA ALA A 98 -23.34 -27.44 22.70
C ALA A 98 -23.51 -28.95 22.95
N LEU A 99 -23.15 -29.80 21.98
CA LEU A 99 -23.15 -31.25 22.15
C LEU A 99 -22.06 -31.73 23.12
N GLN A 100 -20.91 -31.07 23.19
CA GLN A 100 -19.84 -31.42 24.14
C GLN A 100 -20.17 -31.01 25.59
N GLU A 101 -20.90 -29.91 25.80
CA GLU A 101 -21.33 -29.51 27.15
C GLU A 101 -22.53 -30.32 27.68
N GLY A 102 -23.38 -30.86 26.80
CA GLY A 102 -24.51 -31.71 27.20
C GLY A 102 -24.18 -33.18 27.50
N LEU A 103 -22.91 -33.58 27.32
CA LEU A 103 -22.40 -34.94 27.55
C LEU A 103 -21.50 -35.04 28.81
N GLY A 104 -21.47 -34.00 29.64
CA GLY A 104 -20.78 -33.95 30.94
C GLY A 104 -21.66 -34.30 32.12
#